data_AF-A0A3M9Z1R1-F1
#
_entry.id   AF-A0A3M9Z1R1-F1
#
_cell.length_a   1.000
_cell.length_b   1.000
_cell.length_c   1.000
_cell.angle_alpha   90.00
_cell.angle_beta   90.00
_cell.angle_gamma   90.00
#
_symmetry.space_group_name_H-M   'P 1'
#
loop_
_entity.id
_entity.type
_entity.pdbx_description
1 polymer ?
#
loop_
_entity_poly.entity_id
_entity_poly.type
_entity_poly.pdbx_seq_one_letter_code
_entity_poly.pdbx_strand_id
1 'polypeptide(L)'
;MDSYNNLAKPIPNILLQFKRTLNLFIHSLHQHIVTVPQVLLTPLQTRIQQCINSRLQQHPCGYCYIPIFCNRLGELLILQWVAGSESKPHSHLASINFTKVLSGQVLERKYHISGGQLRVISERVVQAGQWAWTFPFEIHELVALDKSAETMHIYLPGRGY
;
A
#
# COMPACT_ATOMS: atom_id res chain seq x y z
N MET A 1 -26.73 -24.31 11.28
CA MET A 1 -26.57 -23.30 12.33
C MET A 1 -25.21 -23.53 12.93
N ASP A 2 -24.22 -22.71 12.58
CA ASP A 2 -23.07 -22.41 13.43
C ASP A 2 -22.49 -21.08 12.95
N SER A 3 -22.71 -20.06 13.77
CA SER A 3 -22.36 -18.68 13.57
C SER A 3 -20.85 -18.49 13.67
N TYR A 4 -20.20 -18.15 12.55
CA TYR A 4 -18.87 -17.54 12.57
C TYR A 4 -18.98 -16.17 13.22
N ASN A 5 -18.77 -16.16 14.54
CA ASN A 5 -18.61 -14.95 15.31
C ASN A 5 -17.40 -14.17 14.78
N ASN A 6 -17.69 -13.05 14.12
CA ASN A 6 -16.76 -11.97 13.82
C ASN A 6 -16.21 -11.40 15.14
N LEU A 7 -15.18 -12.05 15.70
CA LEU A 7 -14.36 -11.46 16.74
C LEU A 7 -13.40 -10.47 16.07
N ALA A 8 -13.90 -9.24 15.88
CA ALA A 8 -13.04 -8.09 15.64
C ALA A 8 -12.09 -7.96 16.84
N LYS A 9 -10.87 -8.50 16.70
CA LYS A 9 -9.83 -8.34 17.72
C LYS A 9 -9.62 -6.83 17.94
N PRO A 10 -9.56 -6.36 19.20
CA PRO A 10 -9.35 -4.94 19.48
C PRO A 10 -8.04 -4.51 18.84
N ILE A 11 -8.11 -3.48 17.98
CA ILE A 11 -6.93 -2.85 17.37
C ILE A 11 -6.08 -2.31 18.54
N PRO A 12 -4.86 -2.82 18.76
CA PRO A 12 -4.00 -2.34 19.83
C PRO A 12 -3.84 -0.81 19.76
N ASN A 13 -3.85 -0.16 20.92
CA ASN A 13 -3.84 1.32 21.04
C ASN A 13 -2.68 1.97 20.24
N ILE A 14 -1.57 1.24 20.06
CA ILE A 14 -0.42 1.65 19.26
C ILE A 14 -0.73 1.76 17.75
N LEU A 15 -1.57 0.89 17.19
CA LEU A 15 -2.01 0.97 15.80
C LEU A 15 -2.95 2.16 15.58
N LEU A 16 -3.74 2.52 16.60
CA LEU A 16 -4.60 3.70 16.54
C LEU A 16 -3.78 5.00 16.59
N GLN A 17 -2.75 5.06 17.43
CA GLN A 17 -1.82 6.20 17.48
C GLN A 17 -0.98 6.31 16.21
N PHE A 18 -0.45 5.20 15.69
CA PHE A 18 0.25 5.17 14.40
C PHE A 18 -0.66 5.64 13.26
N LYS A 19 -1.91 5.16 13.20
CA LYS A 19 -2.92 5.60 12.23
C LYS A 19 -3.17 7.11 12.30
N ARG A 20 -3.22 7.71 13.50
CA ARG A 20 -3.39 9.16 13.68
C ARG A 20 -2.17 9.94 13.17
N THR A 21 -0.97 9.60 13.63
CA THR A 21 0.28 10.27 13.22
C THR A 21 0.51 10.15 11.71
N LEU A 22 0.25 8.98 11.16
CA LEU A 22 0.42 8.71 9.74
C LEU A 22 -0.63 9.42 8.88
N ASN A 23 -1.89 9.50 9.32
CA ASN A 23 -2.89 10.30 8.63
C ASN A 23 -2.54 11.80 8.63
N LEU A 24 -1.93 12.33 9.70
CA LEU A 24 -1.45 13.71 9.74
C LEU A 24 -0.29 13.93 8.75
N PHE A 25 0.65 13.00 8.69
CA PHE A 25 1.76 13.03 7.73
C PHE A 25 1.28 12.97 6.27
N ILE A 26 0.33 12.08 5.96
CA ILE A 26 -0.25 11.95 4.62
C ILE A 26 -1.11 13.16 4.28
N HIS A 27 -1.86 13.71 5.23
CA HIS A 27 -2.63 14.93 4.99
C HIS A 27 -1.69 16.10 4.69
N SER A 28 -0.57 16.22 5.41
CA SER A 28 0.47 17.21 5.10
C SER A 28 1.08 16.99 3.71
N LEU A 29 1.38 15.75 3.32
CA LEU A 29 1.85 15.43 1.97
C LEU A 29 0.79 15.76 0.90
N HIS A 30 -0.47 15.38 1.11
CA HIS A 30 -1.55 15.59 0.15
C HIS A 30 -1.89 17.08 -0.02
N GLN A 31 -1.86 17.88 1.06
CA GLN A 31 -2.01 19.34 0.99
C GLN A 31 -0.84 20.00 0.25
N HIS A 32 0.37 19.44 0.35
CA HIS A 32 1.52 19.89 -0.43
C HIS A 32 1.50 19.41 -1.89
N ILE A 33 0.73 18.37 -2.21
CA ILE A 33 0.65 17.78 -3.55
C ILE A 33 -0.59 18.27 -4.33
N VAL A 34 -1.70 18.66 -3.68
CA VAL A 34 -3.03 18.79 -4.35
C VAL A 34 -3.70 20.17 -4.23
N THR A 35 -3.15 21.15 -3.53
CA THR A 35 -3.73 22.51 -3.54
C THR A 35 -2.70 23.56 -3.87
N VAL A 36 -2.35 23.61 -5.15
CA VAL A 36 -1.79 24.82 -5.73
C VAL A 36 -2.50 25.08 -7.07
N PRO A 37 -3.11 26.27 -7.26
CA PRO A 37 -3.86 26.59 -8.47
C PRO A 37 -3.03 26.35 -9.74
N GLN A 38 -3.64 25.69 -10.72
CA GLN A 38 -3.03 25.18 -11.95
C GLN A 38 -2.43 26.24 -12.88
N VAL A 39 -2.44 27.52 -12.50
CA VAL A 39 -2.11 28.67 -13.37
C VAL A 39 -0.79 29.36 -12.99
N LEU A 40 -0.11 29.02 -11.88
CA LEU A 40 1.14 29.70 -11.48
C LEU A 40 2.21 28.78 -10.82
N LEU A 41 2.58 27.67 -11.45
CA LEU A 41 3.64 26.76 -10.96
C LEU A 41 4.50 26.24 -12.10
N THR A 42 5.38 27.05 -12.70
CA THR A 42 6.75 27.38 -12.28
C THR A 42 7.67 26.16 -12.01
N PRO A 43 8.95 26.21 -12.44
CA PRO A 43 9.89 25.07 -12.61
C PRO A 43 10.01 24.03 -11.48
N LEU A 44 9.54 24.34 -10.28
CA LEU A 44 9.54 23.42 -9.15
C LEU A 44 8.64 22.19 -9.40
N GLN A 45 7.44 22.37 -9.95
CA GLN A 45 6.58 21.22 -10.30
C GLN A 45 7.22 20.35 -11.37
N THR A 46 7.83 20.97 -12.38
CA THR A 46 8.60 20.25 -13.41
C THR A 46 9.75 19.45 -12.79
N ARG A 47 10.50 20.05 -11.86
CA ARG A 47 11.59 19.35 -11.14
C ARG A 47 11.09 18.23 -10.24
N ILE A 48 9.98 18.42 -9.53
CA ILE A 48 9.34 17.38 -8.71
C ILE A 48 8.91 16.22 -9.62
N GLN A 49 8.24 16.51 -10.72
CA GLN A 49 7.81 15.50 -11.68
C GLN A 49 9.00 14.78 -12.33
N GLN A 50 10.07 15.49 -12.67
CA GLN A 50 11.32 14.90 -13.17
C GLN A 50 11.96 13.97 -12.12
N CYS A 51 12.03 14.39 -10.85
CA CYS A 51 12.53 13.56 -9.76
C CYS A 51 11.67 12.30 -9.52
N ILE A 52 10.36 12.43 -9.65
CA ILE A 52 9.43 11.29 -9.58
C ILE A 52 9.70 10.33 -10.74
N ASN A 53 9.72 10.85 -11.97
CA ASN A 53 9.92 10.05 -13.17
C ASN A 53 11.30 9.35 -13.17
N SER A 54 12.36 10.00 -12.68
CA SER A 54 13.70 9.42 -12.61
C SER A 54 13.81 8.28 -11.58
N ARG A 55 12.86 8.17 -10.65
CA ARG A 55 12.81 7.13 -9.62
C ARG A 55 11.78 6.05 -9.92
N LEU A 56 11.00 6.20 -10.99
CA LEU A 56 9.98 5.25 -11.38
C LEU A 56 10.64 3.91 -11.73
N GLN A 57 10.22 2.85 -11.05
CA GLN A 57 10.65 1.49 -11.31
C GLN A 57 9.47 0.67 -11.82
N GLN A 58 9.68 -0.12 -12.87
CA GLN A 58 8.68 -1.06 -13.37
C GLN A 58 8.80 -2.38 -12.64
N HIS A 59 7.68 -2.93 -12.18
CA HIS A 59 7.64 -4.26 -11.62
C HIS A 59 7.25 -5.27 -12.71
N PRO A 60 7.82 -6.50 -12.71
CA PRO A 60 7.47 -7.53 -13.68
C PRO A 60 5.99 -7.93 -13.72
N CYS A 61 5.22 -7.59 -12.68
CA CYS A 61 3.78 -7.87 -12.63
C CYS A 61 2.90 -6.72 -13.15
N GLY A 62 3.50 -5.74 -13.85
CA GLY A 62 2.76 -4.74 -14.64
C GLY A 62 2.39 -3.45 -13.90
N TYR A 63 2.62 -3.37 -12.59
CA TYR A 63 2.57 -2.10 -11.85
C TYR A 63 3.94 -1.42 -11.85
N CYS A 64 3.97 -0.13 -11.58
CA CYS A 64 5.20 0.61 -11.32
C CYS A 64 5.21 1.16 -9.90
N TYR A 65 6.39 1.51 -9.41
CA TYR A 65 6.55 2.06 -8.07
C TYR A 65 7.65 3.10 -8.00
N ILE A 66 7.50 4.00 -7.03
CA ILE A 66 8.43 5.08 -6.74
C ILE A 66 8.87 4.92 -5.28
N PRO A 67 10.15 4.59 -5.01
CA PRO A 67 10.68 4.61 -3.67
C PRO A 67 10.86 6.05 -3.19
N ILE A 68 10.20 6.38 -2.08
CA ILE A 68 10.34 7.67 -1.42
C ILE A 68 11.52 7.62 -0.44
N PHE A 69 11.56 6.59 0.40
CA PHE A 69 12.72 6.23 1.21
C PHE A 69 12.80 4.71 1.40
N CYS A 70 14.01 4.16 1.47
CA CYS A 70 14.25 2.75 1.76
C CYS A 70 15.52 2.61 2.60
N ASN A 71 15.42 2.10 3.82
CA ASN A 71 16.55 1.79 4.70
C ASN A 71 16.18 0.65 5.67
N ARG A 72 17.10 0.29 6.56
CA ARG A 72 16.92 -0.81 7.52
C ARG A 72 15.74 -0.61 8.48
N LEU A 73 15.44 0.63 8.84
CA LEU A 73 14.37 0.95 9.79
C LEU A 73 12.99 0.94 9.14
N GLY A 74 12.91 1.20 7.83
CA GLY A 74 11.65 1.16 7.10
C GLY A 74 11.77 1.49 5.62
N GLU A 75 10.65 1.29 4.92
CA GLU A 75 10.47 1.67 3.53
C GLU A 75 9.14 2.38 3.32
N LEU A 76 9.12 3.38 2.43
CA LEU A 76 7.92 4.02 1.91
C LEU A 76 7.97 4.04 0.39
N LEU A 77 6.95 3.46 -0.22
CA LEU A 77 6.77 3.39 -1.67
C LEU A 77 5.40 3.94 -2.07
N ILE A 78 5.32 4.56 -3.25
CA ILE A 78 4.06 4.80 -3.95
C ILE A 78 4.00 3.85 -5.14
N LEU A 79 2.93 3.08 -5.26
CA LEU A 79 2.71 2.12 -6.34
C LEU A 79 1.56 2.61 -7.22
N GLN A 80 1.75 2.52 -8.53
CA GLN A 80 0.74 2.82 -9.53
C GLN A 80 0.40 1.55 -10.30
N TRP A 81 -0.88 1.20 -10.27
CA TRP A 81 -1.40 -0.04 -10.80
C TRP A 81 -2.19 0.24 -12.06
N VAL A 82 -1.93 -0.54 -13.10
CA VAL A 82 -2.84 -0.62 -14.24
C VAL A 82 -4.06 -1.46 -13.83
N ALA A 83 -5.23 -1.15 -14.39
CA ALA A 83 -6.44 -1.94 -14.15
C ALA A 83 -6.18 -3.43 -14.44
N GLY A 84 -6.61 -4.31 -13.52
CA GLY A 84 -6.38 -5.75 -13.59
C GLY A 84 -4.96 -6.23 -13.25
N SER A 85 -4.00 -5.33 -12.99
CA SER A 85 -2.65 -5.77 -12.56
C SER A 85 -2.65 -6.30 -11.12
N GLU A 86 -1.75 -7.24 -10.85
CA GLU A 86 -1.66 -7.91 -9.55
C GLU A 86 -0.22 -8.03 -9.06
N SER A 87 -0.04 -8.21 -7.75
CA SER A 87 1.29 -8.38 -7.15
C SER A 87 1.84 -9.80 -7.22
N LYS A 88 0.99 -10.79 -7.54
CA LYS A 88 1.13 -12.20 -7.16
C LYS A 88 1.12 -12.41 -5.64
N PRO A 89 0.80 -13.63 -5.16
CA PRO A 89 0.89 -13.98 -3.75
C PRO A 89 2.35 -13.93 -3.27
N HIS A 90 2.62 -13.16 -2.22
CA HIS A 90 3.95 -13.03 -1.62
C HIS A 90 3.87 -12.69 -0.13
N SER A 91 4.97 -12.88 0.59
CA SER A 91 5.13 -12.41 1.96
C SER A 91 6.19 -11.31 2.03
N HIS A 92 6.16 -10.51 3.10
CA HIS A 92 7.17 -9.49 3.38
C HIS A 92 8.20 -9.94 4.43
N LEU A 93 8.33 -11.27 4.61
CA LEU A 93 9.21 -11.86 5.62
C LEU A 93 8.95 -11.25 7.00
N ALA A 94 9.95 -10.63 7.61
CA ALA A 94 9.86 -10.06 8.95
C ALA A 94 9.16 -8.69 9.01
N SER A 95 8.84 -8.06 7.88
CA SER A 95 8.25 -6.72 7.84
C SER A 95 6.73 -6.75 8.00
N ILE A 96 6.18 -5.87 8.84
CA ILE A 96 4.76 -5.49 8.75
C ILE A 96 4.60 -4.51 7.58
N ASN A 97 3.55 -4.69 6.78
CA ASN A 97 3.15 -3.73 5.76
C ASN A 97 1.87 -3.00 6.16
N PHE A 98 1.84 -1.70 5.90
CA PHE A 98 0.64 -0.88 5.86
C PHE A 98 0.45 -0.37 4.44
N THR A 99 -0.73 -0.62 3.89
CA THR A 99 -1.11 -0.14 2.55
C THR A 99 -2.27 0.82 2.67
N LYS A 100 -2.11 2.05 2.19
CA LYS A 100 -3.21 3.00 1.99
C LYS A 100 -3.56 3.07 0.52
N VAL A 101 -4.82 2.92 0.17
CA VAL A 101 -5.29 3.22 -1.19
C VAL A 101 -5.46 4.73 -1.31
N LEU A 102 -4.71 5.35 -2.21
CA LEU A 102 -4.75 6.79 -2.47
C LEU A 102 -5.83 7.12 -3.49
N SER A 103 -5.95 6.32 -4.54
CA SER A 103 -6.99 6.42 -5.57
C SER A 103 -7.38 5.05 -6.11
N GLY A 104 -8.58 4.96 -6.70
CA GLY A 104 -9.13 3.69 -7.19
C GLY A 104 -9.52 2.73 -6.07
N GLN A 105 -9.42 1.44 -6.37
CA GLN A 105 -9.71 0.36 -5.42
C GLN A 105 -8.84 -0.86 -5.74
N VAL A 106 -8.48 -1.62 -4.70
CA VAL A 106 -7.75 -2.88 -4.84
C VAL A 106 -8.48 -3.98 -4.11
N LEU A 107 -8.45 -5.19 -4.65
CA LEU A 107 -8.79 -6.40 -3.92
C LEU A 107 -7.55 -6.88 -3.17
N GLU A 108 -7.66 -6.98 -1.85
CA GLU A 108 -6.70 -7.67 -1.01
C GLU A 108 -7.14 -9.13 -0.84
N ARG A 109 -6.25 -10.07 -1.17
CA ARG A 109 -6.41 -11.48 -0.82
C ARG A 109 -5.33 -11.89 0.15
N LYS A 110 -5.70 -12.62 1.20
CA LYS A 110 -4.76 -13.26 2.12
C LYS A 110 -4.81 -14.77 1.98
N TYR A 111 -3.66 -15.40 2.14
CA TYR A 111 -3.49 -16.82 1.91
C TYR A 111 -2.90 -17.52 3.14
N HIS A 112 -3.20 -18.81 3.22
CA HIS A 112 -2.52 -19.76 4.09
C HIS A 112 -2.05 -20.95 3.25
N ILE A 113 -0.88 -21.50 3.59
CA ILE A 113 -0.37 -22.72 2.96
C ILE A 113 -0.95 -23.92 3.72
N SER A 114 -1.67 -24.78 3.02
CA SER A 114 -2.23 -26.02 3.58
C SER A 114 -2.04 -27.16 2.59
N GLY A 115 -1.37 -28.23 3.01
CA GLY A 115 -1.06 -29.38 2.15
C GLY A 115 -0.20 -29.02 0.94
N GLY A 116 0.71 -28.05 1.08
CA GLY A 116 1.56 -27.56 -0.02
C GLY A 116 0.86 -26.64 -1.02
N GLN A 117 -0.41 -26.29 -0.78
CA GLN A 117 -1.19 -25.42 -1.66
C GLN A 117 -1.52 -24.10 -0.97
N LEU A 118 -1.50 -23.00 -1.74
CA LEU A 118 -2.04 -21.71 -1.30
C LEU A 118 -3.56 -21.77 -1.30
N ARG A 119 -4.17 -21.41 -0.16
CA ARG A 119 -5.61 -21.28 -0.01
C ARG A 119 -5.96 -19.87 0.43
N VAL A 120 -6.92 -19.25 -0.24
CA VAL A 120 -7.47 -17.95 0.14
C VAL A 120 -8.21 -18.11 1.47
N ILE A 121 -7.86 -17.28 2.45
CA ILE A 121 -8.49 -17.26 3.78
C ILE A 121 -9.29 -15.99 4.03
N SER A 122 -9.05 -14.94 3.24
CA SER A 122 -9.73 -13.67 3.34
C SER A 122 -9.61 -12.94 2.01
N GLU A 123 -10.71 -12.31 1.59
CA GLU A 123 -10.74 -11.38 0.48
C GLU A 123 -11.48 -10.13 0.91
N ARG A 124 -10.97 -8.96 0.51
CA ARG A 124 -11.62 -7.69 0.83
C ARG A 124 -11.26 -6.63 -0.20
N VAL A 125 -12.26 -5.92 -0.69
CA VAL A 125 -12.03 -4.71 -1.49
C VAL A 125 -11.67 -3.55 -0.57
N VAL A 126 -10.54 -2.92 -0.85
CA VAL A 126 -10.02 -1.75 -0.14
C VAL A 126 -10.16 -0.55 -1.07
N GLN A 127 -10.96 0.42 -0.63
CA GLN A 127 -11.32 1.61 -1.38
C GLN A 127 -10.35 2.77 -1.12
N ALA A 128 -10.35 3.77 -2.00
CA ALA A 128 -9.62 5.02 -1.79
C ALA A 128 -9.85 5.61 -0.38
N GLY A 129 -8.76 6.03 0.26
CA GLY A 129 -8.72 6.53 1.63
C GLY A 129 -8.61 5.43 2.70
N GLN A 130 -8.95 4.18 2.40
CA GLN A 130 -8.91 3.06 3.34
C GLN A 130 -7.50 2.46 3.48
N TRP A 131 -7.35 1.69 4.56
CA TRP A 131 -6.11 1.03 4.95
C TRP A 131 -6.26 -0.50 4.95
N ALA A 132 -5.20 -1.15 4.52
CA ALA A 132 -4.93 -2.57 4.70
C ALA A 132 -3.60 -2.76 5.42
N TRP A 133 -3.40 -3.94 5.99
CA TRP A 133 -2.14 -4.30 6.63
C TRP A 133 -1.90 -5.81 6.55
N THR A 134 -0.63 -6.16 6.42
CA THR A 134 -0.14 -7.53 6.33
C THR A 134 0.92 -7.73 7.38
N PHE A 135 0.68 -8.67 8.31
CA PHE A 135 1.63 -8.96 9.38
C PHE A 135 2.85 -9.73 8.84
N PRO A 136 3.96 -9.75 9.61
CA PRO A 136 5.12 -10.56 9.25
C PRO A 136 4.73 -11.99 8.90
N PHE A 137 5.33 -12.51 7.83
CA PHE A 137 5.13 -13.84 7.26
C PHE A 137 3.72 -14.16 6.73
N GLU A 138 2.75 -13.24 6.84
CA GLU A 138 1.48 -13.40 6.13
C GLU A 138 1.71 -13.32 4.62
N ILE A 139 0.98 -14.15 3.88
CA ILE A 139 1.00 -14.15 2.42
C ILE A 139 -0.23 -13.38 1.95
N HIS A 140 0.00 -12.38 1.10
CA HIS A 140 -1.09 -11.62 0.50
C HIS A 140 -0.83 -11.31 -0.97
N GLU A 141 -1.89 -10.89 -1.64
CA GLU A 141 -1.90 -10.38 -2.99
C GLU A 141 -2.75 -9.11 -3.02
N LEU A 142 -2.32 -8.12 -3.81
CA LEU A 142 -3.16 -6.99 -4.19
C LEU A 142 -3.45 -7.08 -5.68
N VAL A 143 -4.71 -6.85 -6.05
CA VAL A 143 -5.17 -6.79 -7.43
C VAL A 143 -5.88 -5.45 -7.64
N ALA A 144 -5.42 -4.66 -8.60
CA ALA A 144 -6.17 -3.49 -9.04
C ALA A 144 -7.40 -3.95 -9.84
N LEU A 145 -8.59 -3.45 -9.47
CA LEU A 145 -9.83 -3.87 -10.11
C LEU A 145 -10.08 -3.09 -11.42
N ASP A 146 -11.33 -2.70 -11.68
CA ASP A 146 -11.81 -2.17 -12.97
C ASP A 146 -11.14 -0.85 -13.41
N LYS A 147 -10.41 -0.18 -12.52
CA LYS A 147 -9.71 1.08 -12.78
C LYS A 147 -8.28 0.99 -12.27
N SER A 148 -7.42 1.82 -12.84
CA SER A 148 -6.10 2.07 -12.26
C SER A 148 -6.23 2.47 -10.79
N ALA A 149 -5.30 2.01 -9.98
CA ALA A 149 -5.24 2.34 -8.57
C ALA A 149 -3.88 2.95 -8.24
N GLU A 150 -3.82 3.72 -7.17
CA GLU A 150 -2.57 4.17 -6.57
C GLU A 150 -2.59 3.81 -5.09
N THR A 151 -1.49 3.23 -4.62
CA THR A 151 -1.35 2.81 -3.22
C THR A 151 -0.05 3.33 -2.63
N MET A 152 -0.09 3.67 -1.35
CA MET A 152 1.09 3.98 -0.55
C MET A 152 1.39 2.81 0.36
N HIS A 153 2.62 2.29 0.29
CA HIS A 153 3.08 1.15 1.06
C HIS A 153 4.14 1.58 2.05
N ILE A 154 3.96 1.18 3.31
CA ILE A 154 4.93 1.39 4.38
C ILE A 154 5.33 0.04 4.95
N TYR A 155 6.63 -0.20 5.07
CA TYR A 155 7.17 -1.43 5.63
C TYR A 155 8.03 -1.13 6.85
N LEU A 156 7.85 -1.91 7.91
CA LEU A 156 8.61 -1.81 9.17
C LEU A 156 8.97 -3.21 9.69
N PRO A 157 10.26 -3.56 9.87
CA PRO A 157 11.43 -2.86 9.33
C PRO A 157 11.43 -2.83 7.79
N GLY A 158 12.43 -2.21 7.17
CA GLY A 158 12.62 -2.33 5.73
C GLY A 158 12.79 -3.79 5.31
N ARG A 159 12.29 -4.17 4.13
CA ARG A 159 12.26 -5.54 3.61
C ARG A 159 13.61 -6.04 3.09
N GLY A 160 14.53 -5.14 2.77
CA GLY A 160 15.83 -5.47 2.17
C GLY A 160 16.95 -5.91 3.13
N TYR A 161 16.64 -6.28 4.38
CA TYR A 161 17.63 -6.54 5.44
C TYR A 161 17.31 -7.78 6.28
#